data_AF-A0A7C6AH54-F1
#
_entry.id   AF-A0A7C6AH54-F1
#
_cell.length_a   1.000
_cell.length_b   1.000
_cell.length_c   1.000
_cell.angle_alpha   90.00
_cell.angle_beta   90.00
_cell.angle_gamma   90.00
#
_symmetry.space_group_name_H-M   'P 1'
#
loop_
_entity.id
_entity.type
_entity.pdbx_description
1 polymer ?
#
loop_
_entity_poly.entity_id
_entity_poly.type
_entity_poly.pdbx_seq_one_letter_code
_entity_poly.pdbx_strand_id
1 'polypeptide(L)'
;MSFLEKACAQARRRVAEGYYSLDECKAAVRRPSMLKALGKPGISLICELKLRSPSMGWIREEQDPVSLVMEMEDAGADALSILTDPDNFSGSIRYLAEASEITSLPILMKDFIVSETQIEAAHRAGASAILLIFPA
;
A
#
# COMPACT_ATOMS: atom_id res chain seq x y z
N MET A 1 -24.43 -0.94 9.12
CA MET A 1 -23.11 -0.35 8.86
C MET A 1 -22.57 -0.92 7.56
N SER A 2 -22.25 -0.07 6.59
CA SER A 2 -21.66 -0.49 5.31
C SER A 2 -20.24 -1.04 5.51
N PHE A 3 -19.71 -1.74 4.52
CA PHE A 3 -18.32 -2.19 4.56
C PHE A 3 -17.34 -1.01 4.70
N LEU A 4 -17.57 0.08 3.98
CA LEU A 4 -16.72 1.27 4.05
C LEU A 4 -16.77 1.91 5.45
N GLU A 5 -17.95 2.02 6.06
CA GLU A 5 -18.09 2.52 7.43
C GLU A 5 -17.31 1.63 8.43
N LYS A 6 -17.40 0.30 8.26
CA LYS A 6 -16.64 -0.66 9.07
C LYS A 6 -15.13 -0.48 8.91
N ALA A 7 -14.65 -0.41 7.67
CA ALA A 7 -13.24 -0.29 7.36
C ALA A 7 -12.66 1.04 7.88
N CYS A 8 -13.40 2.15 7.72
CA CYS A 8 -13.02 3.44 8.29
C CYS A 8 -12.99 3.41 9.83
N ALA A 9 -13.93 2.74 10.49
CA ALA A 9 -13.91 2.59 11.94
C ALA A 9 -12.69 1.77 12.42
N GLN A 10 -12.35 0.69 11.72
CA GLN A 10 -11.16 -0.11 11.99
C GLN A 10 -9.88 0.71 11.76
N ALA A 11 -9.80 1.48 10.68
CA ALA A 11 -8.67 2.36 10.40
C ALA A 11 -8.47 3.42 11.51
N ARG A 12 -9.54 4.05 11.99
CA ARG A 12 -9.47 4.99 13.13
C ARG A 12 -8.95 4.32 14.40
N ARG A 13 -9.41 3.09 14.68
CA ARG A 13 -8.89 2.30 15.81
C ARG A 13 -7.38 2.05 15.67
N ARG A 14 -6.93 1.60 14.49
CA ARG A 14 -5.51 1.36 14.20
C ARG A 14 -4.64 2.61 14.37
N VAL A 15 -5.14 3.78 13.95
CA VAL A 15 -4.47 5.07 14.19
C VAL A 15 -4.32 5.33 15.69
N ALA A 16 -5.39 5.17 16.47
CA ALA A 16 -5.36 5.39 17.92
C ALA A 16 -4.45 4.38 18.67
N GLU A 17 -4.35 3.16 18.16
CA GLU A 17 -3.48 2.10 18.70
C GLU A 17 -2.01 2.24 18.27
N GLY A 18 -1.67 3.24 17.44
CA GLY A 18 -0.30 3.48 16.99
C GLY A 18 0.20 2.50 15.92
N TYR A 19 -0.69 1.79 15.22
CA TYR A 19 -0.30 0.86 14.14
C TYR A 19 0.56 1.51 13.05
N TYR A 20 0.30 2.79 12.75
CA TYR A 20 1.02 3.57 11.74
C TYR A 20 2.28 4.24 12.30
N SER A 21 2.62 4.03 13.58
CA SER A 21 3.87 4.49 14.18
C SER A 21 5.01 3.59 13.72
N LEU A 22 5.74 4.03 12.69
CA LEU A 22 6.96 3.38 12.27
C LEU A 22 8.10 3.91 13.14
N ASP A 23 8.61 3.12 14.09
CA ASP A 23 9.70 3.57 14.97
C ASP A 23 11.04 3.70 14.22
N GLU A 24 11.21 2.93 13.14
CA GLU A 24 12.45 2.86 12.37
C GLU A 24 12.14 2.79 10.87
N CYS A 25 12.30 3.91 10.15
CA CYS A 25 12.52 3.87 8.71
C CYS A 25 13.91 4.46 8.45
N LYS A 26 14.76 3.69 7.77
CA LYS A 26 16.12 4.11 7.40
C LYS A 26 16.07 5.34 6.49
N ALA A 27 17.18 6.09 6.46
CA ALA A 27 17.32 7.37 5.77
C ALA A 27 16.84 7.35 4.30
N ALA A 28 16.28 8.49 3.85
CA ALA A 28 15.93 8.87 2.48
C ALA A 28 15.51 7.72 1.54
N VAL A 29 14.37 7.08 1.83
CA VAL A 29 13.73 6.14 0.91
C VAL A 29 13.48 6.82 -0.44
N ARG A 30 13.95 6.20 -1.53
CA ARG A 30 13.75 6.69 -2.90
C ARG A 30 12.26 6.63 -3.21
N ARG A 31 11.67 7.76 -3.59
CA ARG A 31 10.25 7.88 -3.95
C ARG A 31 10.10 8.31 -5.41
N PRO A 32 10.05 7.35 -6.35
CA PRO A 32 9.82 7.65 -7.76
C PRO A 32 8.49 8.39 -7.95
N SER A 33 8.38 9.20 -8.98
CA SER A 33 7.14 9.94 -9.24
C SER A 33 6.10 9.03 -9.89
N MET A 34 4.99 8.78 -9.17
CA MET A 34 3.84 8.06 -9.73
C MET A 34 3.25 8.79 -10.95
N LEU A 35 3.20 10.13 -10.92
CA LEU A 35 2.75 10.94 -12.06
C LEU A 35 3.59 10.67 -13.31
N LYS A 36 4.92 10.61 -13.18
CA LYS A 36 5.81 10.34 -14.32
C LYS A 36 5.64 8.92 -14.85
N ALA A 37 5.57 7.93 -13.97
CA ALA A 37 5.42 6.53 -14.37
C ALA A 37 4.10 6.28 -15.11
N LEU A 38 3.00 6.85 -14.60
CA LEU A 38 1.68 6.65 -15.20
C LEU A 38 1.43 7.53 -16.43
N GLY A 39 2.21 8.60 -16.62
CA GLY A 39 2.11 9.53 -17.74
C GLY A 39 2.80 9.07 -19.04
N LYS A 40 3.29 7.83 -19.10
CA LYS A 40 3.89 7.28 -20.33
C LYS A 40 2.85 7.10 -21.44
N PRO A 41 3.25 7.08 -22.72
CA PRO A 41 2.35 6.72 -23.82
C PRO A 41 1.81 5.29 -23.67
N GLY A 42 0.54 5.08 -24.03
CA GLY A 42 -0.11 3.77 -23.99
C GLY A 42 -0.82 3.49 -22.66
N ILE A 43 -0.94 2.20 -22.31
CA ILE A 43 -1.58 1.75 -21.08
C ILE A 43 -0.51 1.65 -19.97
N SER A 44 -0.82 2.22 -18.81
CA SER A 44 0.00 2.09 -17.60
C SER A 44 -0.64 1.11 -16.63
N LEU A 45 0.17 0.22 -16.04
CA LEU A 45 -0.29 -0.84 -15.14
C LEU A 45 0.15 -0.58 -13.70
N ILE A 46 -0.83 -0.51 -12.80
CA ILE A 46 -0.60 -0.54 -11.35
C ILE A 46 -0.89 -1.96 -10.87
N CYS A 47 0.16 -2.72 -10.56
CA CYS A 47 0.01 -4.10 -10.08
C CYS A 47 -0.18 -4.11 -8.57
N GLU A 48 -1.16 -4.88 -8.07
CA GLU A 48 -1.53 -4.88 -6.65
C GLU A 48 -1.00 -6.11 -5.91
N LEU A 49 -0.23 -5.87 -4.84
CA LEU A 49 0.07 -6.87 -3.84
C LEU A 49 -1.14 -7.05 -2.92
N LYS A 50 -1.89 -8.14 -3.12
CA LYS A 50 -3.08 -8.48 -2.33
C LYS A 50 -3.09 -9.95 -1.91
N LEU A 51 -3.03 -10.18 -0.60
CA LEU A 51 -3.05 -11.53 -0.03
C LEU A 51 -4.47 -12.04 0.22
N ARG A 52 -5.34 -11.16 0.72
CA ARG A 52 -6.72 -11.49 1.09
C ARG A 52 -7.68 -10.39 0.64
N SER A 53 -8.95 -10.73 0.43
CA SER A 53 -10.03 -9.75 0.36
C SER A 53 -11.27 -10.20 1.14
N PRO A 54 -12.15 -9.27 1.54
CA PRO A 54 -13.42 -9.63 2.20
C PRO A 54 -14.34 -10.48 1.31
N SER A 55 -14.28 -10.32 -0.01
CA SER A 55 -15.15 -11.02 -0.95
C SER A 55 -14.63 -12.39 -1.36
N MET A 56 -13.30 -12.58 -1.44
CA MET A 56 -12.68 -13.80 -1.96
C MET A 56 -11.95 -14.62 -0.89
N GLY A 57 -11.80 -14.11 0.34
CA GLY A 57 -10.95 -14.74 1.33
C GLY A 57 -9.48 -14.67 0.91
N TRP A 58 -8.71 -15.72 1.20
CA TRP A 58 -7.30 -15.82 0.79
C TRP A 58 -7.21 -15.97 -0.72
N ILE A 59 -6.50 -15.03 -1.33
CA ILE A 59 -6.16 -15.04 -2.76
C ILE A 59 -4.77 -15.65 -2.95
N ARG A 60 -3.88 -15.41 -1.97
CA ARG A 60 -2.52 -15.95 -1.97
C ARG A 60 -2.07 -16.24 -0.55
N GLU A 61 -1.60 -17.46 -0.33
CA GLU A 61 -0.97 -17.90 0.91
C GLU A 61 0.54 -17.97 0.66
N GLU A 62 1.19 -16.80 0.60
CA GLU A 62 2.65 -16.69 0.38
C GLU A 62 3.36 -16.42 1.71
N GLN A 63 4.49 -17.10 1.93
CA GLN A 63 5.27 -16.92 3.16
C GLN A 63 6.09 -15.64 3.15
N ASP A 64 6.49 -15.18 1.96
CA ASP A 64 7.17 -13.90 1.74
C ASP A 64 6.45 -13.09 0.64
N PRO A 65 5.42 -12.32 1.01
CA PRO A 65 4.68 -11.49 0.07
C PRO A 65 5.57 -10.51 -0.71
N VAL A 66 6.61 -9.98 -0.07
CA VAL A 66 7.43 -8.90 -0.64
C VAL A 66 8.26 -9.41 -1.82
N SER A 67 8.58 -10.71 -1.88
CA SER A 67 9.23 -11.32 -3.05
C SER A 67 8.49 -11.07 -4.38
N LEU A 68 7.15 -10.95 -4.36
CA LEU A 68 6.32 -10.71 -5.54
C LEU A 68 6.50 -9.32 -6.15
N VAL A 69 7.04 -8.38 -5.38
CA VAL A 69 7.32 -7.02 -5.85
C VAL A 69 8.29 -7.05 -7.02
N MET A 70 9.35 -7.85 -6.91
CA MET A 70 10.33 -8.00 -7.99
C MET A 70 9.72 -8.71 -9.21
N GLU A 71 8.90 -9.75 -8.98
CA GLU A 71 8.20 -10.43 -10.08
C GLU A 71 7.27 -9.48 -10.84
N MET A 72 6.55 -8.60 -10.13
CA MET A 72 5.69 -7.60 -10.74
C MET A 72 6.48 -6.55 -11.53
N GLU A 73 7.63 -6.11 -11.00
CA GLU A 73 8.54 -5.19 -11.70
C GLU A 73 9.10 -5.83 -12.97
N ASP A 74 9.61 -7.06 -12.89
CA ASP A 74 10.15 -7.82 -14.03
C ASP A 74 9.09 -8.12 -15.08
N ALA A 75 7.83 -8.31 -14.67
CA ALA A 75 6.68 -8.49 -15.56
C ALA A 75 6.22 -7.19 -16.25
N GLY A 76 6.84 -6.04 -15.93
CA GLY A 76 6.58 -4.77 -16.60
C GLY A 76 5.51 -3.90 -15.93
N ALA A 77 5.31 -4.03 -14.62
CA ALA A 77 4.50 -3.07 -13.86
C ALA A 77 5.09 -1.65 -13.97
N ASP A 78 4.23 -0.63 -14.03
CA ASP A 78 4.65 0.78 -14.03
C ASP A 78 4.61 1.39 -12.63
N ALA A 79 3.75 0.84 -11.79
CA ALA A 79 3.61 1.21 -10.40
C ALA A 79 3.08 0.01 -9.61
N LEU A 80 3.23 0.09 -8.30
CA LEU A 80 2.73 -0.92 -7.38
C LEU A 80 1.62 -0.33 -6.52
N SER A 81 0.65 -1.16 -6.15
CA SER A 81 -0.36 -0.87 -5.14
C SER A 81 -0.20 -1.88 -4.01
N ILE A 82 0.13 -1.42 -2.81
CA ILE A 82 0.38 -2.31 -1.67
C ILE A 82 -0.70 -2.08 -0.62
N LEU A 83 -1.43 -3.15 -0.30
CA LEU A 83 -2.44 -3.12 0.75
C LEU A 83 -1.78 -3.09 2.13
N THR A 84 -2.16 -2.11 2.94
CA THR A 84 -1.62 -1.91 4.30
C THR A 84 -2.65 -2.14 5.39
N ASP A 85 -3.91 -2.44 5.05
CA ASP A 85 -4.97 -2.80 5.99
C ASP A 85 -4.84 -4.28 6.42
N PRO A 86 -4.50 -4.57 7.69
CA PRO A 86 -4.35 -5.94 8.18
C PRO A 86 -5.70 -6.63 8.45
N ASP A 87 -6.75 -5.88 8.84
CA ASP A 87 -8.03 -6.44 9.27
C ASP A 87 -8.82 -7.05 8.10
N ASN A 88 -8.79 -6.37 6.95
CA ASN A 88 -9.63 -6.71 5.80
C ASN A 88 -8.88 -7.42 4.68
N PHE A 89 -7.59 -7.12 4.52
CA PHE A 89 -6.80 -7.55 3.35
C PHE A 89 -5.54 -8.35 3.70
N SER A 90 -5.29 -8.60 4.99
CA SER A 90 -4.03 -9.17 5.48
C SER A 90 -2.81 -8.37 4.99
N GLY A 91 -2.98 -7.06 4.79
CA GLY A 91 -1.94 -6.14 4.38
C GLY A 91 -1.04 -5.74 5.53
N SER A 92 0.06 -5.05 5.22
CA SER A 92 0.96 -4.50 6.23
C SER A 92 1.70 -3.28 5.74
N ILE A 93 1.77 -2.23 6.56
CA ILE A 93 2.65 -1.09 6.29
C ILE A 93 4.13 -1.49 6.24
N ARG A 94 4.53 -2.58 6.91
CA ARG A 94 5.88 -3.13 6.82
C ARG A 94 6.17 -3.73 5.44
N TYR A 95 5.19 -4.41 4.83
CA TYR A 95 5.34 -4.89 3.44
C TYR A 95 5.55 -3.72 2.47
N LEU A 96 4.88 -2.59 2.70
CA LEU A 96 5.11 -1.39 1.90
C LEU A 96 6.53 -0.86 2.08
N ALA A 97 7.00 -0.74 3.33
CA ALA A 97 8.34 -0.28 3.64
C ALA A 97 9.41 -1.20 3.02
N GLU A 98 9.30 -2.51 3.21
CA GLU A 98 10.21 -3.51 2.65
C GLU A 98 10.20 -3.49 1.11
N ALA A 99 9.02 -3.40 0.49
CA ALA A 99 8.90 -3.26 -0.96
C ALA A 99 9.61 -2.01 -1.48
N SER A 100 9.49 -0.88 -0.77
CA SER A 100 10.12 0.39 -1.15
C SER A 100 11.65 0.34 -1.12
N GLU A 101 12.24 -0.60 -0.38
CA GLU A 101 13.69 -0.80 -0.33
C GLU A 101 14.23 -1.59 -1.52
N ILE A 102 13.39 -2.41 -2.16
CA ILE A 102 13.83 -3.36 -3.20
C ILE A 102 13.40 -2.96 -4.62
N THR A 103 12.28 -2.26 -4.79
CA THR A 103 11.76 -1.87 -6.11
C THR A 103 12.24 -0.50 -6.57
N SER A 104 12.33 -0.31 -7.87
CA SER A 104 12.55 1.02 -8.47
C SER A 104 11.24 1.73 -8.87
N LEU A 105 10.09 1.06 -8.74
CA LEU A 105 8.78 1.56 -9.14
C LEU A 105 8.13 2.43 -8.07
N PRO A 106 7.29 3.42 -8.45
CA PRO A 106 6.48 4.16 -7.49
C PRO A 106 5.42 3.28 -6.83
N ILE A 107 5.22 3.45 -5.52
CA ILE A 107 4.28 2.66 -4.73
C ILE A 107 3.09 3.52 -4.29
N LEU A 108 1.87 3.02 -4.49
CA LEU A 108 0.63 3.50 -3.91
C LEU A 108 0.37 2.75 -2.60
N MET A 109 0.24 3.49 -1.49
CA MET A 109 -0.34 2.93 -0.27
C MET A 109 -1.85 2.77 -0.45
N LYS A 110 -2.29 1.50 -0.50
CA LYS A 110 -3.70 1.14 -0.61
C LYS A 110 -4.26 0.86 0.78
N ASP A 111 -4.93 1.86 1.35
CA ASP A 111 -5.56 1.79 2.67
C ASP A 111 -6.82 2.66 2.71
N PHE A 112 -7.57 2.58 3.82
CA PHE A 112 -8.61 3.54 4.16
C PHE A 112 -7.99 4.69 4.96
N ILE A 113 -7.60 5.75 4.26
CA ILE A 113 -6.99 6.92 4.86
C ILE A 113 -8.07 7.78 5.54
N VAL A 114 -7.96 7.94 6.86
CA VAL A 114 -8.89 8.66 7.73
C VAL A 114 -8.20 9.69 8.64
N SER A 115 -6.87 9.74 8.64
CA SER A 115 -6.04 10.64 9.48
C SER A 115 -4.74 11.02 8.77
N GLU A 116 -4.21 12.21 9.09
CA GLU A 116 -2.90 12.71 8.64
C GLU A 116 -1.75 11.80 9.08
N THR A 117 -1.88 11.14 10.24
CA THR A 117 -0.89 10.14 10.72
C THR A 117 -0.61 9.06 9.68
N GLN A 118 -1.63 8.63 8.92
CA GLN A 118 -1.45 7.63 7.86
C GLN A 118 -0.70 8.21 6.66
N ILE A 119 -0.87 9.50 6.37
CA ILE A 119 -0.17 10.20 5.29
C ILE A 119 1.32 10.33 5.63
N GLU A 120 1.64 10.72 6.86
CA GLU A 120 3.01 10.76 7.36
C GLU A 120 3.65 9.37 7.37
N ALA A 121 2.91 8.35 7.81
CA ALA A 121 3.38 6.97 7.80
C ALA A 121 3.63 6.47 6.37
N ALA A 122 2.74 6.77 5.42
CA ALA A 122 2.93 6.46 3.99
C ALA A 122 4.22 7.08 3.46
N HIS A 123 4.46 8.36 3.78
CA HIS A 123 5.66 9.08 3.38
C HIS A 123 6.93 8.42 3.93
N ARG A 124 6.92 8.08 5.23
CA ARG A 124 8.05 7.43 5.91
C ARG A 124 8.32 6.02 5.40
N ALA A 125 7.27 5.28 5.07
CA ALA A 125 7.35 3.95 4.48
C ALA A 125 7.74 3.96 2.99
N GLY A 126 7.93 5.12 2.36
CA GLY A 126 8.39 5.19 0.95
C GLY A 126 7.28 5.19 -0.09
N ALA A 127 6.02 5.39 0.29
CA ALA A 127 4.95 5.54 -0.68
C ALA A 127 5.14 6.80 -1.55
N SER A 128 4.88 6.65 -2.85
CA SER A 128 4.82 7.74 -3.82
C SER A 128 3.44 8.39 -3.88
N ALA A 129 2.40 7.66 -3.49
CA ALA A 129 1.02 8.13 -3.47
C ALA A 129 0.19 7.42 -2.37
N ILE A 130 -0.95 8.00 -2.05
CA ILE A 130 -1.97 7.42 -1.16
C ILE A 130 -3.32 7.36 -1.88
N LEU A 131 -4.17 6.41 -1.49
CA LEU A 131 -5.56 6.36 -1.96
C LEU A 131 -6.46 7.23 -1.08
N LEU A 132 -7.22 8.14 -1.69
CA LEU A 132 -8.34 8.84 -1.05
C LEU A 132 -9.65 8.35 -1.66
N ILE A 133 -10.60 7.97 -0.81
CA ILE A 133 -11.90 7.43 -1.23
C ILE A 133 -12.96 8.46 -0.85
N PHE A 134 -13.64 9.00 -1.86
CA PHE A 134 -14.86 9.79 -1.67
C PHE A 134 -16.07 8.85 -1.73
N PRO A 135 -16.85 8.68 -0.65
CA PRO A 135 -18.08 7.90 -0.72
C PRO A 135 -19.10 8.64 -1.59
N ALA A 136 -19.63 7.96 -2.59
CA ALA A 136 -20.76 8.43 -3.40
C ALA A 136 -22.09 8.12 -2.70
#